data_AF-A0A7S1X9Z4-F1
#
_entry.id   AF-A0A7S1X9Z4-F1
#
_cell.length_a   1.000
_cell.length_b   1.000
_cell.length_c   1.000
_cell.angle_alpha   90.00
_cell.angle_beta   90.00
_cell.angle_gamma   90.00
#
_symmetry.space_group_name_H-M   'P 1'
#
loop_
_entity.id
_entity.type
_entity.pdbx_description
1 polymer ?
#
loop_
_entity_poly.entity_id
_entity_poly.type
_entity_poly.pdbx_seq_one_letter_code
_entity_poly.pdbx_strand_id
1 'polypeptide(L)'
;VAIRRLPPTLTEEVLIQAVHSAVDRSQYNWIYFVPGKQSLKRVVNAVAFVDFKTAADVSEFSSKFQNAVFTSEDGTRAVCHVQYAPCQKTPRSRPRRDPREGMLATDRDYIDFVEKLNAPVSLLPSAEIQLQEKEKVPSSQAELKVVTPLMEYVRMQHMK
;
A
#
# COMPACT_ATOMS: atom_id res chain seq x y z
N VAL A 1 -11.89 14.73 -17.15
CA VAL A 1 -13.37 14.53 -17.18
C VAL A 1 -13.72 13.23 -16.47
N ALA A 2 -14.83 13.19 -15.74
CA ALA A 2 -15.33 11.99 -15.06
C ALA A 2 -16.69 11.58 -15.64
N ILE A 3 -16.82 10.29 -15.96
CA ILE A 3 -18.07 9.65 -16.38
C ILE A 3 -18.60 8.90 -15.16
N ARG A 4 -19.73 9.34 -14.64
CA ARG A 4 -20.34 8.83 -13.41
C ARG A 4 -21.63 8.07 -13.70
N ARG A 5 -22.05 7.28 -12.70
CA ARG A 5 -23.30 6.48 -12.73
C ARG A 5 -23.29 5.44 -13.86
N LEU A 6 -22.14 4.85 -14.12
CA LEU A 6 -22.05 3.68 -15.00
C LEU A 6 -22.57 2.45 -14.25
N PRO A 7 -23.16 1.45 -14.95
CA PRO A 7 -23.62 0.23 -14.31
C PRO A 7 -22.48 -0.48 -13.55
N PRO A 8 -22.77 -1.13 -12.41
CA PRO A 8 -21.75 -1.75 -11.58
C PRO A 8 -21.09 -2.97 -12.26
N THR A 9 -21.80 -3.67 -13.14
CA THR A 9 -21.30 -4.83 -13.90
C THR A 9 -20.66 -4.44 -15.24
N LEU A 10 -20.56 -3.15 -15.56
CA LEU A 10 -19.99 -2.70 -16.84
C LEU A 10 -18.51 -3.08 -16.90
N THR A 11 -18.08 -3.65 -18.03
CA THR A 11 -16.67 -3.95 -18.29
C THR A 11 -15.94 -2.74 -18.87
N GLU A 12 -14.63 -2.67 -18.63
CA GLU A 12 -13.78 -1.61 -19.15
C GLU A 12 -13.79 -1.55 -20.68
N GLU A 13 -13.79 -2.73 -21.33
CA GLU A 13 -13.76 -2.85 -22.79
C GLU A 13 -14.98 -2.21 -23.45
N VAL A 14 -16.18 -2.48 -22.93
CA VAL A 14 -17.44 -1.93 -23.46
C VAL A 14 -17.46 -0.41 -23.30
N LEU A 15 -16.98 0.10 -22.17
CA LEU A 15 -16.86 1.53 -21.97
C LEU A 15 -15.88 2.15 -22.98
N ILE A 16 -14.70 1.55 -23.16
CA ILE A 16 -13.69 2.06 -24.09
C ILE A 16 -14.23 2.11 -25.51
N GLN A 17 -14.93 1.06 -25.96
CA GLN A 17 -15.60 1.04 -27.26
C GLN A 17 -16.63 2.15 -27.39
N ALA A 18 -17.46 2.37 -26.36
CA ALA A 18 -18.43 3.45 -26.36
C ALA A 18 -17.75 4.84 -26.44
N VAL A 19 -16.65 5.03 -25.71
CA VAL A 19 -15.87 6.28 -25.77
C VAL A 19 -15.24 6.47 -27.16
N HIS A 20 -14.66 5.42 -27.76
CA HIS A 20 -14.12 5.45 -29.12
C HIS A 20 -15.16 5.76 -30.20
N SER A 21 -16.41 5.36 -29.98
CA SER A 21 -17.51 5.70 -30.89
C SER A 21 -17.89 7.19 -30.84
N ALA A 22 -17.65 7.86 -29.71
CA ALA A 22 -17.99 9.26 -29.52
C ALA A 22 -16.84 10.21 -29.92
N VAL A 23 -15.60 9.77 -29.72
CA VAL A 23 -14.37 10.57 -29.73
C VAL A 23 -13.21 9.74 -30.27
N ASP A 24 -12.36 10.37 -31.08
CA ASP A 24 -11.18 9.73 -31.64
C ASP A 24 -10.09 9.49 -30.59
N ARG A 25 -9.28 8.44 -30.80
CA ARG A 25 -8.15 8.12 -29.89
C ARG A 25 -7.15 9.27 -29.73
N SER A 26 -7.07 10.17 -30.71
CA SER A 26 -6.17 11.32 -30.72
C SER A 26 -6.58 12.45 -29.76
N GLN A 27 -7.85 12.52 -29.33
CA GLN A 27 -8.42 13.62 -28.54
C GLN A 27 -8.19 13.48 -27.03
N TYR A 28 -7.80 12.29 -26.55
CA TYR A 28 -7.55 12.04 -25.14
C TYR A 28 -6.19 11.37 -24.89
N ASN A 29 -5.56 11.68 -23.77
CA ASN A 29 -4.24 11.15 -23.41
C ASN A 29 -4.37 9.82 -22.67
N TRP A 30 -5.29 9.78 -21.72
CA TRP A 30 -5.40 8.71 -20.74
C TRP A 30 -6.86 8.45 -20.40
N ILE A 31 -7.17 7.18 -20.18
CA ILE A 31 -8.45 6.72 -19.66
C ILE A 31 -8.19 5.77 -18.50
N TYR A 32 -9.03 5.84 -17.47
CA TYR A 32 -8.96 4.96 -16.33
C TYR A 32 -10.34 4.59 -15.85
N PHE A 33 -10.59 3.29 -15.79
CA PHE A 33 -11.85 2.73 -15.37
C PHE A 33 -11.75 2.25 -13.92
N VAL A 34 -12.73 2.64 -13.11
CA VAL A 34 -12.93 2.13 -11.76
C VAL A 34 -14.16 1.24 -11.81
N PRO A 35 -13.99 -0.10 -11.70
CA PRO A 35 -15.11 -1.01 -11.73
C PRO A 35 -16.04 -0.77 -10.54
N GLY A 36 -17.33 -0.94 -10.80
CA GLY A 36 -18.34 -0.91 -9.76
C GLY A 36 -18.31 -2.17 -8.91
N LYS A 37 -19.10 -2.17 -7.85
CA LYS A 37 -19.29 -3.34 -6.97
C LYS A 37 -20.75 -3.45 -6.58
N GLN A 38 -21.33 -4.62 -6.78
CA GLN A 38 -22.70 -4.91 -6.37
C GLN A 38 -22.69 -5.95 -5.26
N SER A 39 -23.28 -5.60 -4.13
CA SER A 39 -23.50 -6.48 -2.98
C SER A 39 -24.95 -6.31 -2.52
N LEU A 40 -25.49 -7.31 -1.83
CA LEU A 40 -26.85 -7.29 -1.28
C LEU A 40 -27.14 -6.03 -0.43
N LYS A 41 -26.12 -5.49 0.25
CA LYS A 41 -26.26 -4.31 1.12
C LYS A 41 -25.95 -2.98 0.43
N ARG A 42 -25.17 -2.99 -0.65
CA ARG A 42 -24.65 -1.77 -1.27
C ARG A 42 -24.35 -1.99 -2.75
N VAL A 43 -24.84 -1.07 -3.57
CA VAL A 43 -24.47 -0.94 -4.98
C VAL A 43 -23.56 0.27 -5.14
N VAL A 44 -22.36 0.04 -5.67
CA VAL A 44 -21.39 1.07 -6.02
C VAL A 44 -21.28 1.08 -7.53
N ASN A 45 -21.70 2.19 -8.14
CA ASN A 45 -21.64 2.39 -9.59
C ASN A 45 -20.19 2.47 -10.06
N ALA A 46 -19.95 2.01 -11.28
CA ALA A 46 -18.66 2.20 -11.92
C ALA A 46 -18.46 3.69 -12.27
N VAL A 47 -17.19 4.09 -12.35
CA VAL A 47 -16.78 5.46 -12.69
C VAL A 47 -15.59 5.38 -13.64
N ALA A 48 -15.53 6.26 -14.61
CA ALA A 48 -14.37 6.38 -15.48
C ALA A 48 -13.83 7.81 -15.48
N PHE A 49 -12.52 7.92 -15.66
CA PHE A 49 -11.80 9.18 -15.79
C PHE A 49 -11.16 9.23 -17.17
N VAL A 50 -11.36 10.33 -17.88
CA VAL A 50 -10.78 10.57 -19.20
C VAL A 50 -10.04 11.90 -19.16
N ASP A 51 -8.78 11.87 -19.55
CA ASP A 51 -7.94 13.06 -19.71
C ASP A 51 -7.94 13.52 -21.17
N PHE A 52 -8.55 14.66 -21.44
CA PHE A 52 -8.66 15.23 -22.78
C PHE A 52 -7.54 16.23 -23.03
N LYS A 53 -7.09 16.35 -24.29
CA LYS A 53 -6.03 17.29 -24.68
C LYS A 53 -6.51 18.73 -24.69
N THR A 54 -7.73 18.99 -25.15
CA THR A 54 -8.26 20.34 -25.32
C THR A 54 -9.67 20.45 -24.73
N ALA A 55 -10.02 21.65 -24.25
CA ALA A 55 -11.35 21.91 -23.70
C ALA A 55 -12.48 21.78 -24.75
N ALA A 56 -12.19 22.01 -26.03
CA ALA A 56 -13.13 21.80 -27.13
C ALA A 56 -13.51 20.32 -27.29
N ASP A 57 -12.56 19.40 -27.15
CA ASP A 57 -12.85 17.97 -27.17
C ASP A 57 -13.75 17.56 -26.00
N VAL A 58 -13.58 18.22 -24.84
CA VAL A 58 -14.44 17.98 -23.66
C VAL A 58 -15.88 18.41 -23.92
N SER A 59 -16.12 19.56 -24.55
CA SER A 59 -17.48 20.02 -24.83
C SER A 59 -18.17 19.17 -25.89
N GLU A 60 -17.44 18.74 -26.91
CA GLU A 60 -17.93 17.81 -27.93
C GLU A 60 -18.28 16.45 -27.31
N PHE A 61 -17.37 15.87 -26.52
CA PHE A 61 -17.60 14.62 -25.81
C PHE A 61 -18.80 14.72 -24.87
N SER A 62 -18.89 15.79 -24.07
CA SER A 62 -20.00 16.01 -23.17
C SER A 62 -21.33 16.05 -23.93
N SER A 63 -21.39 16.77 -25.05
CA SER A 63 -22.63 16.89 -25.84
C SER A 63 -23.12 15.54 -26.39
N LYS A 64 -22.19 14.67 -26.82
CA LYS A 64 -22.52 13.34 -27.38
C LYS A 64 -22.79 12.27 -26.32
N PHE A 65 -22.05 12.33 -25.21
CA PHE A 65 -21.99 11.24 -24.23
C PHE A 65 -22.81 11.52 -22.96
N GLN A 66 -23.27 12.76 -22.78
CA GLN A 66 -24.17 13.11 -21.69
C GLN A 66 -25.49 12.33 -21.81
N ASN A 67 -25.92 11.73 -20.71
CA ASN A 67 -27.13 10.91 -20.63
C ASN A 67 -27.12 9.65 -21.51
N ALA A 68 -25.97 9.16 -21.96
CA ALA A 68 -25.91 7.86 -22.61
C ALA A 68 -26.41 6.75 -21.66
N VAL A 69 -27.21 5.84 -22.21
CA VAL A 69 -27.86 4.77 -21.43
C VAL A 69 -27.05 3.50 -21.60
N PHE A 70 -26.52 2.99 -20.50
CA PHE A 70 -25.85 1.69 -20.46
C PHE A 70 -26.77 0.66 -19.82
N THR A 71 -26.80 -0.54 -20.40
CA THR A 71 -27.56 -1.67 -19.89
C THR A 71 -26.59 -2.69 -19.33
N SER A 72 -26.77 -3.06 -18.06
CA SER A 72 -26.05 -4.15 -17.40
C SER A 72 -26.57 -5.51 -17.88
N GLU A 73 -25.77 -6.56 -17.73
CA GLU A 73 -26.19 -7.96 -17.94
C GLU A 73 -27.43 -8.31 -17.10
N ASP A 74 -27.57 -7.71 -15.91
CA ASP A 74 -28.71 -7.87 -15.02
C ASP A 74 -29.97 -7.12 -15.51
N GLY A 75 -29.93 -6.50 -16.69
CA GLY A 75 -31.03 -5.72 -17.28
C GLY A 75 -31.21 -4.32 -16.66
N THR A 76 -30.39 -3.94 -15.68
CA THR A 76 -30.45 -2.61 -15.06
C THR A 76 -29.96 -1.55 -16.03
N ARG A 77 -30.80 -0.55 -16.30
CA ARG A 77 -30.45 0.61 -17.15
C ARG A 77 -29.92 1.75 -16.29
N ALA A 78 -28.72 2.24 -16.60
CA ALA A 78 -28.15 3.39 -15.94
C ALA A 78 -27.87 4.50 -16.96
N VAL A 79 -28.30 5.71 -16.63
CA VAL A 79 -28.00 6.93 -17.38
C VAL A 79 -26.69 7.51 -16.85
N CYS A 80 -25.66 7.58 -17.69
CA CYS A 80 -24.38 8.12 -17.29
C CYS A 80 -24.38 9.66 -17.30
N HIS A 81 -23.54 10.23 -16.44
CA HIS A 81 -23.36 11.68 -16.31
C HIS A 81 -21.91 12.04 -16.55
N VAL A 82 -21.66 12.95 -17.49
CA VAL A 82 -20.33 13.49 -17.76
C VAL A 82 -20.16 14.79 -16.97
N GLN A 83 -19.12 14.85 -16.17
CA GLN A 83 -18.80 16.02 -15.33
C GLN A 83 -17.31 16.28 -15.34
N TYR A 84 -16.91 17.50 -14.95
CA TYR A 84 -15.51 17.74 -14.62
C TYR A 84 -15.11 16.93 -13.37
N ALA A 85 -13.92 16.35 -13.40
CA ALA A 85 -13.40 15.62 -12.26
C ALA A 85 -13.07 16.61 -11.13
N PRO A 86 -13.42 16.32 -9.86
CA PRO A 86 -13.07 17.19 -8.74
C PRO A 86 -11.56 17.40 -8.61
N CYS A 87 -10.78 16.37 -8.92
CA CYS A 87 -9.33 16.44 -9.05
C CYS A 87 -8.97 16.29 -10.52
N GLN A 88 -8.32 17.30 -11.10
CA GLN A 88 -7.85 17.31 -12.49
C GLN A 88 -6.41 16.79 -12.63
N LYS A 89 -5.81 16.26 -11.56
CA LYS A 89 -4.48 15.67 -11.63
C LYS A 89 -4.58 14.27 -12.25
N THR A 90 -3.76 14.01 -13.25
CA THR A 90 -3.61 12.69 -13.86
C THR A 90 -2.33 12.01 -13.37
N PRO A 91 -2.29 10.67 -13.35
CA PRO A 91 -1.06 9.94 -13.06
C PRO A 91 0.03 10.36 -14.05
N ARG A 92 1.22 10.69 -13.54
CA ARG A 92 2.34 11.06 -14.40
C ARG A 92 2.77 9.83 -15.19
N SER A 93 2.84 9.96 -16.52
CA SER A 93 3.29 8.90 -17.44
C SER A 93 4.65 8.31 -17.07
N ARG A 94 5.50 9.09 -16.39
CA ARG A 94 6.74 8.59 -15.79
C ARG A 94 6.73 8.88 -14.29
N PRO A 95 6.75 7.87 -13.41
CA PRO A 95 7.08 8.11 -12.02
C PRO A 95 8.48 8.72 -11.98
N ARG A 96 8.67 9.75 -11.15
CA ARG A 96 10.00 10.25 -10.84
C ARG A 96 10.74 9.07 -10.21
N ARG A 97 11.75 8.51 -10.89
CA ARG A 97 12.62 7.50 -10.29
C ARG A 97 13.25 8.09 -9.04
N ASP A 98 13.19 7.34 -7.94
CA ASP A 98 13.86 7.73 -6.72
C ASP A 98 15.38 7.60 -6.96
N PRO A 99 16.19 8.63 -6.67
CA PRO A 99 17.65 8.50 -6.74
C PRO A 99 18.21 7.34 -5.92
N ARG A 100 17.48 6.87 -4.90
CA ARG A 100 17.83 5.74 -4.04
C ARG A 100 17.26 4.40 -4.52
N GLU A 101 16.51 4.38 -5.61
CA GLU A 101 15.99 3.14 -6.20
C GLU A 101 17.16 2.23 -6.61
N GLY A 102 17.15 0.98 -6.14
CA GLY A 102 18.22 0.01 -6.42
C GLY A 102 19.47 0.11 -5.53
N MET A 103 19.53 1.05 -4.56
CA MET A 103 20.65 1.14 -3.62
C MET A 103 20.56 0.19 -2.42
N LEU A 104 19.51 -0.64 -2.32
CA LEU A 104 19.32 -1.55 -1.19
C LEU A 104 20.52 -2.49 -1.01
N ALA A 105 21.05 -3.05 -2.10
CA ALA A 105 22.21 -3.96 -2.05
C ALA A 105 23.51 -3.28 -1.61
N THR A 106 23.58 -1.94 -1.72
CA THR A 106 24.73 -1.14 -1.28
C THR A 106 24.53 -0.52 0.10
N ASP A 107 23.34 -0.65 0.68
CA ASP A 107 23.03 -0.07 1.98
C ASP A 107 23.70 -0.88 3.09
N ARG A 108 24.41 -0.19 3.99
CA ARG A 108 25.18 -0.80 5.07
C ARG A 108 24.26 -1.52 6.05
N ASP A 109 23.11 -0.93 6.36
CA ASP A 109 22.14 -1.53 7.28
C ASP A 109 21.56 -2.83 6.71
N TYR A 110 21.37 -2.89 5.38
CA TYR A 110 20.90 -4.10 4.69
C TYR A 110 21.98 -5.19 4.65
N ILE A 111 23.24 -4.82 4.40
CA ILE A 111 24.36 -5.76 4.42
C ILE A 111 24.52 -6.36 5.82
N ASP A 112 24.56 -5.53 6.87
CA ASP A 112 24.67 -5.98 8.25
C ASP A 112 23.49 -6.89 8.65
N PHE A 113 22.29 -6.59 8.15
CA PHE A 113 21.11 -7.43 8.36
C PHE A 113 21.24 -8.80 7.69
N VAL A 114 21.67 -8.84 6.43
CA VAL A 114 21.89 -10.10 5.69
C VAL A 114 23.01 -10.92 6.33
N GLU A 115 24.08 -10.28 6.80
CA GLU A 115 25.15 -10.93 7.55
C GLU A 115 24.64 -11.55 8.85
N LYS A 116 23.84 -10.82 9.64
CA LYS A 116 23.20 -11.34 10.85
C LYS A 116 22.23 -12.48 10.57
N LEU A 117 21.50 -12.42 9.46
CA LEU A 117 20.53 -13.44 9.07
C LEU A 117 21.24 -14.74 8.64
N ASN A 118 22.36 -14.61 7.93
CA ASN A 118 23.17 -15.75 7.49
C ASN A 118 24.19 -16.22 8.53
N ALA A 119 24.44 -15.44 9.59
CA ALA A 119 25.30 -15.85 10.66
C ALA A 119 24.75 -17.15 11.28
N PRO A 120 25.59 -18.18 11.47
CA PRO A 120 25.14 -19.38 12.16
C PRO A 120 24.61 -18.95 13.51
N VAL A 121 23.38 -19.38 13.84
CA VAL A 121 22.82 -19.18 15.18
C VAL A 121 23.88 -19.67 16.14
N SER A 122 24.52 -18.76 16.88
CA SER A 122 25.51 -19.16 17.85
C SER A 122 24.73 -19.93 18.91
N LEU A 123 24.74 -21.26 18.80
CA LEU A 123 24.25 -22.11 19.85
C LEU A 123 25.03 -21.65 21.08
N LEU A 124 24.30 -21.14 22.07
CA LEU A 124 24.90 -20.80 23.35
C LEU A 124 25.74 -22.01 23.77
N PRO A 125 26.96 -21.81 24.31
CA PRO A 125 27.72 -22.92 24.82
C PRO A 125 26.83 -23.74 25.74
N SER A 126 26.88 -25.07 25.63
CA SER A 126 26.05 -25.97 26.44
C SER A 126 26.10 -25.53 27.91
N ALA A 127 24.98 -25.64 28.63
CA ALA A 127 24.89 -25.22 30.02
C ALA A 127 26.02 -25.81 30.88
N GLU A 128 26.50 -27.00 30.53
CA GLU A 128 27.67 -27.68 31.13
C GLU A 128 28.97 -26.87 31.00
N ILE A 129 29.23 -26.28 29.83
CA ILE A 129 30.44 -25.51 29.53
C ILE A 129 30.40 -24.17 30.27
N GLN A 130 29.23 -23.53 30.34
CA GLN A 130 29.03 -22.30 31.10
C GLN A 130 29.21 -22.52 32.61
N LEU A 131 28.76 -23.65 33.14
CA LEU A 131 28.99 -24.05 34.54
C LEU A 131 30.47 -24.30 34.82
N GLN A 132 31.17 -25.04 33.95
CA GLN A 132 32.60 -25.29 34.11
C GLN A 132 33.46 -24.02 34.06
N GLU A 133 33.13 -23.06 33.19
CA GLU A 133 33.81 -21.76 33.17
C GLU A 133 33.55 -20.97 34.46
N LYS A 134 32.32 -20.99 34.96
CA LYS A 134 31.94 -20.35 36.23
C LYS A 134 32.62 -20.99 37.45
N GLU A 135 32.88 -22.29 37.41
CA GLU A 135 33.60 -23.04 38.45
C GLU A 135 35.13 -22.89 38.36
N LYS A 136 35.68 -22.66 37.16
CA LYS A 136 37.12 -22.45 36.92
C LYS A 136 37.58 -21.03 37.24
N VAL A 137 36.69 -20.04 37.21
CA VAL A 137 36.99 -18.74 37.80
C VAL A 137 37.15 -18.97 39.30
N PRO A 138 38.38 -18.84 39.88
CA PRO A 138 38.56 -19.04 41.30
C PRO A 138 37.64 -18.07 42.03
N SER A 139 36.98 -18.57 43.07
CA SER A 139 36.11 -17.83 43.99
C SER A 139 36.85 -16.74 44.80
N SER A 140 37.93 -16.17 44.26
CA SER A 140 38.67 -15.04 44.79
C SER A 140 38.19 -13.70 44.21
N GLN A 141 37.46 -13.71 43.10
CA GLN A 141 36.46 -12.69 42.85
C GLN A 141 35.11 -13.26 43.24
N ALA A 142 34.85 -13.26 44.56
CA ALA A 142 33.48 -13.19 45.02
C ALA A 142 32.81 -12.10 44.17
N GLU A 143 31.85 -12.49 43.32
CA GLU A 143 30.88 -11.57 42.73
C GLU A 143 30.55 -10.62 43.88
N LEU A 144 30.95 -9.34 43.76
CA LEU A 144 30.65 -8.33 44.77
C LEU A 144 29.15 -8.44 44.96
N LYS A 145 28.71 -9.07 46.06
CA LYS A 145 27.30 -9.38 46.26
C LYS A 145 26.60 -8.05 46.15
N VAL A 146 25.88 -7.83 45.05
CA VAL A 146 25.18 -6.56 44.81
C VAL A 146 24.10 -6.53 45.86
N VAL A 147 24.37 -5.85 46.97
CA VAL A 147 23.39 -5.68 48.04
C VAL A 147 22.34 -4.74 47.49
N THR A 148 21.15 -5.28 47.24
CA THR A 148 20.02 -4.48 46.83
C THR A 148 19.43 -3.74 48.04
N PRO A 149 18.83 -2.55 47.87
CA PRO A 149 18.21 -1.80 48.96
C PRO A 149 17.18 -2.62 49.76
N LEU A 150 16.49 -3.55 49.10
CA LEU A 150 15.54 -4.46 49.74
C LEU A 150 16.24 -5.46 50.69
N MET A 151 17.37 -6.03 50.29
CA MET A 151 18.15 -6.93 51.15
C MET A 151 18.69 -6.21 52.38
N GLU A 152 19.03 -4.93 52.23
CA GLU A 152 19.47 -4.06 53.33
C GLU A 152 18.31 -3.79 54.31
N TYR A 153 17.13 -3.45 53.79
CA TYR A 153 15.92 -3.26 54.59
C TYR A 153 15.55 -4.51 55.41
N VAL A 154 15.59 -5.69 54.79
CA VAL A 154 15.28 -6.96 55.46
C VAL A 154 16.28 -7.25 56.58
N ARG A 155 17.59 -7.01 56.38
CA ARG A 155 18.59 -7.17 57.45
C ARG A 155 18.32 -6.26 58.64
N MET A 156 17.92 -5.01 58.40
CA MET A 156 17.61 -4.06 59.47
C MET A 156 16.37 -4.45 60.29
N GLN A 157 15.39 -5.12 59.68
CA GLN A 157 14.19 -5.58 60.39
C GLN A 157 14.45 -6.81 61.26
N HIS A 158 15.38 -7.68 60.86
CA HIS A 158 15.69 -8.93 61.58
C HIS A 158 16.86 -8.81 62.58
N MET A 159 17.51 -7.64 62.69
CA MET A 159 18.55 -7.34 63.69
C MET A 159 18.03 -6.57 64.92
N LYS A 160 16.71 -6.52 65.11
CA LYS A 160 16.07 -6.03 66.33
C LYS A 160 15.56 -7.17 67.19
#